data_AF-A0A7Y6INU6-F1
#
_entry.id   AF-A0A7Y6INU6-F1
#
_cell.length_a   1.000
_cell.length_b   1.000
_cell.length_c   1.000
_cell.angle_alpha   90.00
_cell.angle_beta   90.00
_cell.angle_gamma   90.00
#
_symmetry.space_group_name_H-M   'P 1'
#
loop_
_entity.id
_entity.type
_entity.pdbx_description
1 polymer ?
#
loop_
_entity_poly.entity_id
_entity_poly.type
_entity_poly.pdbx_seq_one_letter_code
_entity_poly.pdbx_strand_id
1 'polypeptide(L)'
;MLTDGELRERLAGLVAEATDGEVEAAEVLAGTARLADLGVTSLGFLRLIDAVETEFGVEVDPGAFETLDDLVRDVRAREPR
;
A
#
# COMPACT_ATOMS: atom_id res chain seq x y z
N MET A 1 -0.57 -18.14 1.29
CA MET A 1 0.19 -17.33 0.33
C MET A 1 -0.80 -16.62 -0.55
N LEU A 2 -0.90 -15.29 -0.41
CA LEU A 2 -1.71 -14.47 -1.30
C LEU A 2 -1.03 -14.41 -2.68
N THR A 3 -1.82 -14.42 -3.74
CA THR A 3 -1.35 -14.09 -5.08
C THR A 3 -1.06 -12.59 -5.18
N ASP A 4 -0.31 -12.15 -6.20
CA ASP A 4 -0.07 -10.71 -6.40
C ASP A 4 -1.36 -9.92 -6.52
N GLY A 5 -2.39 -10.48 -7.16
CA GLY A 5 -3.70 -9.85 -7.30
C GLY A 5 -4.38 -9.64 -5.96
N GLU A 6 -4.40 -10.68 -5.11
CA GLU A 6 -4.99 -10.60 -3.77
C GLU A 6 -4.21 -9.64 -2.86
N LEU A 7 -2.88 -9.63 -2.94
CA LEU A 7 -2.04 -8.70 -2.17
C LEU A 7 -2.28 -7.25 -2.63
N ARG A 8 -2.42 -7.04 -3.93
CA ARG A 8 -2.72 -5.72 -4.53
C ARG A 8 -4.07 -5.20 -4.09
N GLU A 9 -5.12 -6.04 -4.12
CA GLU A 9 -6.45 -5.69 -3.61
C GLU A 9 -6.39 -5.34 -2.12
N ARG A 10 -5.59 -6.07 -1.35
CA ARG A 10 -5.50 -5.85 0.09
C ARG A 10 -4.77 -4.56 0.44
N LEU A 11 -3.63 -4.31 -0.20
CA LEU A 11 -2.89 -3.06 -0.05
C LEU A 11 -3.68 -1.85 -0.54
N ALA A 12 -4.47 -1.98 -1.60
CA ALA A 12 -5.35 -0.90 -2.05
C ALA A 12 -6.44 -0.56 -1.00
N GLY A 13 -6.98 -1.58 -0.33
CA GLY A 13 -7.88 -1.37 0.81
C GLY A 13 -7.20 -0.61 1.95
N LEU A 14 -5.96 -1.00 2.31
CA LEU A 14 -5.18 -0.32 3.33
C LEU A 14 -4.85 1.14 2.96
N VAL A 15 -4.59 1.44 1.69
CA VAL A 15 -4.42 2.82 1.21
C VAL A 15 -5.70 3.63 1.43
N ALA A 16 -6.87 3.07 1.12
CA ALA A 16 -8.14 3.75 1.34
C ALA A 16 -8.40 3.99 2.84
N GLU A 17 -8.12 3.02 3.70
CA GLU A 17 -8.25 3.16 5.14
C GLU A 17 -7.27 4.20 5.71
N ALA A 18 -6.00 4.17 5.29
CA ALA A 18 -4.97 5.08 5.74
C ALA A 18 -5.23 6.55 5.33
N THR A 19 -5.94 6.74 4.23
CA THR A 19 -6.35 8.05 3.69
C THR A 19 -7.73 8.50 4.18
N ASP A 20 -8.33 7.81 5.17
CA ASP A 20 -9.70 8.10 5.64
C ASP A 20 -10.76 8.09 4.51
N GLY A 21 -10.50 7.34 3.43
CA GLY A 21 -11.36 7.27 2.25
C GLY A 21 -11.20 8.43 1.26
N GLU A 22 -10.20 9.31 1.43
CA GLU A 22 -9.87 10.33 0.42
C GLU A 22 -9.42 9.70 -0.91
N VAL A 23 -8.78 8.53 -0.84
CA VAL A 23 -8.35 7.77 -2.02
C VAL A 23 -9.12 6.44 -2.07
N GLU A 24 -9.87 6.21 -3.14
CA GLU A 24 -10.61 4.95 -3.28
C GLU A 24 -9.69 3.79 -3.69
N ALA A 25 -9.89 2.62 -3.07
CA ALA A 25 -9.14 1.41 -3.40
C ALA A 25 -9.25 1.03 -4.89
N ALA A 26 -10.41 1.28 -5.52
CA ALA A 26 -10.60 1.03 -6.95
C ALA A 26 -9.73 1.95 -7.82
N GLU A 27 -9.52 3.19 -7.40
CA GLU A 27 -8.66 4.16 -8.10
C GLU A 27 -7.18 3.79 -7.94
N VAL A 28 -6.79 3.34 -6.75
CA VAL A 28 -5.45 2.81 -6.46
C VAL A 28 -5.17 1.54 -7.27
N LEU A 29 -6.17 0.66 -7.44
CA LEU A 29 -6.05 -0.55 -8.26
C LEU A 29 -5.98 -0.26 -9.76
N ALA A 30 -6.74 0.74 -10.22
CA ALA A 30 -6.77 1.14 -11.62
C ALA A 30 -5.55 1.97 -12.03
N GLY A 31 -4.94 2.67 -11.08
CA GLY A 31 -3.83 3.58 -11.30
C GLY A 31 -2.45 2.93 -11.19
N THR A 32 -1.58 3.20 -12.16
CA THR A 32 -0.11 3.09 -11.99
C THR A 32 0.50 4.41 -11.51
N ALA A 33 -0.35 5.36 -11.10
CA ALA A 33 0.08 6.67 -10.63
C ALA A 33 0.73 6.55 -9.24
N ARG A 34 1.51 7.57 -8.88
CA ARG A 34 2.11 7.61 -7.55
C ARG A 34 1.02 7.80 -6.52
N LEU A 35 1.18 7.18 -5.35
CA LEU A 35 0.27 7.38 -4.22
C LEU A 35 0.15 8.88 -3.88
N ALA A 36 1.25 9.63 -3.96
CA ALA A 36 1.23 11.09 -3.77
C ALA A 36 0.36 11.83 -4.81
N ASP A 37 0.34 11.37 -6.07
CA ASP A 37 -0.48 11.98 -7.13
C ASP A 37 -1.97 11.67 -6.96
N LEU A 38 -2.29 10.53 -6.33
CA LEU A 38 -3.65 10.15 -5.94
C LEU A 38 -4.18 10.93 -4.73
N GLY A 39 -3.34 11.74 -4.08
CA GLY A 39 -3.71 12.53 -2.90
C GLY A 39 -3.26 11.92 -1.58
N VAL A 40 -2.47 10.84 -1.58
CA VAL A 40 -1.90 10.28 -0.35
C VAL A 40 -0.92 11.29 0.25
N THR A 41 -1.34 11.91 1.35
CA THR A 41 -0.52 12.87 2.11
C THR A 41 0.60 12.16 2.87
N SER A 42 1.61 12.91 3.34
CA SER A 42 2.68 12.34 4.18
C SER A 42 2.14 11.64 5.45
N LEU A 43 1.02 12.11 6.01
CA LEU A 43 0.35 11.44 7.13
C LEU A 43 -0.34 10.15 6.69
N GLY A 44 -0.99 10.16 5.52
CA GLY A 44 -1.57 8.96 4.91
C GLY A 44 -0.51 7.88 4.66
N PHE A 45 0.68 8.27 4.18
CA PHE A 45 1.82 7.36 4.05
C PHE A 45 2.25 6.73 5.38
N LEU A 46 2.40 7.52 6.44
CA LEU A 46 2.79 7.01 7.76
C LEU A 46 1.74 6.03 8.32
N ARG A 47 0.45 6.33 8.16
CA ARG A 47 -0.63 5.44 8.58
C ARG A 47 -0.69 4.16 7.75
N LEU A 48 -0.45 4.27 6.45
CA LEU A 48 -0.40 3.12 5.55
C LEU A 48 0.72 2.17 5.96
N ILE A 49 1.90 2.70 6.25
CA ILE A 49 3.04 1.91 6.73
C ILE A 49 2.65 1.19 8.01
N ASP A 50 2.22 1.90 9.04
CA ASP A 50 1.81 1.29 10.31
C ASP A 50 0.76 0.17 10.13
N ALA A 51 -0.21 0.38 9.23
CA ALA A 51 -1.23 -0.61 8.90
C ALA A 51 -0.66 -1.84 8.17
N VAL A 52 0.22 -1.65 7.18
CA VAL A 52 0.89 -2.72 6.44
C VAL A 52 1.83 -3.52 7.36
N GLU A 53 2.63 -2.84 8.18
CA GLU A 53 3.55 -3.47 9.12
C GLU A 53 2.77 -4.29 10.16
N THR A 54 1.63 -3.78 10.63
CA THR A 54 0.74 -4.49 11.56
C THR A 54 0.05 -5.68 10.90
N GLU A 55 -0.43 -5.56 9.66
CA GLU A 55 -1.19 -6.62 8.99
C GLU A 55 -0.30 -7.76 8.50
N PHE A 56 0.86 -7.44 7.91
CA PHE A 56 1.75 -8.43 7.30
C PHE A 56 2.96 -8.79 8.17
N GLY A 57 3.24 -8.03 9.23
CA GLY A 57 4.40 -8.27 10.09
C GLY A 57 5.74 -8.03 9.39
N VAL A 58 5.78 -7.13 8.40
CA VAL A 58 6.97 -6.73 7.65
C VAL A 58 7.35 -5.30 8.00
N GLU A 59 8.61 -4.90 7.80
CA GLU A 59 9.03 -3.49 7.89
C GLU A 59 9.12 -2.89 6.48
N VAL A 60 8.40 -1.79 6.25
CA VAL A 60 8.31 -1.11 4.93
C VAL A 60 8.87 0.31 5.02
N ASP A 61 9.73 0.68 4.07
CA ASP A 61 10.35 2.01 4.05
C ASP A 61 9.48 3.01 3.25
N PRO A 62 9.00 4.12 3.86
CA PRO A 62 8.23 5.15 3.16
C PRO A 62 8.91 5.73 1.91
N GLY A 63 10.24 5.68 1.85
CA GLY A 63 11.02 6.16 0.71
C GLY A 63 11.24 5.11 -0.38
N ALA A 64 10.86 3.85 -0.16
CA ALA A 64 11.14 2.73 -1.07
C ALA A 64 10.00 2.44 -2.05
N PHE A 65 8.80 2.99 -1.86
CA PHE A 65 7.66 2.79 -2.74
C PHE A 65 7.01 4.12 -3.14
N GLU A 66 6.81 4.33 -4.44
CA GLU A 66 6.04 5.47 -4.96
C GLU A 66 4.65 5.04 -5.45
N THR A 67 4.51 3.78 -5.85
CA THR A 67 3.30 3.20 -6.44
C THR A 67 2.81 1.99 -5.64
N LEU A 68 1.57 1.56 -5.88
CA LEU A 68 1.03 0.33 -5.32
C LEU A 68 1.84 -0.91 -5.74
N ASP A 69 2.34 -0.92 -6.97
CA ASP A 69 3.18 -2.01 -7.49
C ASP A 69 4.49 -2.16 -6.71
N ASP A 70 5.13 -1.04 -6.40
CA ASP A 70 6.36 -1.03 -5.60
C ASP A 70 6.09 -1.59 -4.21
N LEU A 71 4.99 -1.15 -3.58
CA LEU A 71 4.58 -1.64 -2.26
C LEU A 71 4.27 -3.14 -2.26
N VAL A 72 3.51 -3.63 -3.25
CA VAL A 72 3.23 -5.07 -3.44
C VAL A 72 4.53 -5.86 -3.54
N ARG A 73 5.48 -5.38 -4.36
CA ARG A 73 6.77 -6.02 -4.56
C ARG A 73 7.61 -6.02 -3.28
N ASP A 74 7.58 -4.91 -2.54
CA ASP A 74 8.37 -4.72 -1.33
C ASP A 74 7.88 -5.63 -0.19
N VAL A 75 6.56 -5.67 0.04
CA VAL A 75 5.90 -6.54 1.01
C VAL A 75 6.14 -8.01 0.65
N ARG A 76 5.94 -8.39 -0.61
CA ARG A 76 6.10 -9.77 -1.06
C ARG A 76 7.55 -10.28 -0.97
N ALA A 77 8.53 -9.39 -1.11
CA ALA A 77 9.93 -9.73 -0.89
C ALA A 77 10.27 -9.97 0.59
N ARG A 78 9.44 -9.46 1.51
CA ARG A 78 9.66 -9.50 2.97
C ARG A 78 8.75 -10.47 3.71
N GLU A 79 7.62 -10.87 3.13
CA GLU A 79 6.73 -11.87 3.73
C GLU A 79 7.55 -13.14 4.09
N PRO A 80 7.57 -13.55 5.38
CA PRO A 80 8.25 -14.76 5.78
C PRO A 80 7.55 -15.97 5.16
N ARG A 81 8.35 -16.80 4.48
CA ARG A 81 7.89 -17.94 3.69
C ARG A 81 7.33 -19.10 4.53
#